data_AF-A0A0A1AFR8-F1
#
_entry.id   AF-A0A0A1AFR8-F1
#
_cell.length_a   1.000
_cell.length_b   1.000
_cell.length_c   1.000
_cell.angle_alpha   90.00
_cell.angle_beta   90.00
_cell.angle_gamma   90.00
#
_symmetry.space_group_name_H-M   'P 1'
#
loop_
_entity.id
_entity.type
_entity.pdbx_description
1 polymer ?
#
loop_
_entity_poly.entity_id
_entity_poly.type
_entity_poly.pdbx_seq_one_letter_code
_entity_poly.pdbx_strand_id
1 'polypeptide(L)'
;METRLNLLCEAGVIDKDICKGMMQVVNVLETEFHLPVRSEQGTMAMTHMASALMRSRRGEEIEPLDNELLAELAQSSHWQAVVQLHQVLLKEFALEVNPCEEGYLLANLYGLWMAANEEV
;
A
#
# COMPACT_ATOMS: atom_id res chain seq x y z
N MET A 1 4.36 -1.90 -13.59
CA MET A 1 3.39 -1.38 -12.60
C MET A 1 2.68 -0.13 -13.13
N GLU A 2 3.44 0.76 -13.75
CA GLU A 2 3.07 2.01 -14.41
C GLU A 2 1.88 1.86 -15.36
N THR A 3 1.90 0.87 -16.25
CA THR A 3 0.78 0.59 -17.17
C THR A 3 -0.52 0.32 -16.40
N ARG A 4 -0.46 -0.39 -15.28
CA ARG A 4 -1.65 -0.72 -14.47
C ARG A 4 -2.22 0.54 -13.81
N LEU A 5 -1.37 1.37 -13.21
CA LEU A 5 -1.80 2.63 -12.58
C LEU A 5 -2.42 3.59 -13.61
N ASN A 6 -1.82 3.70 -14.80
CA ASN A 6 -2.36 4.49 -15.89
C ASN A 6 -3.74 3.97 -16.33
N LEU A 7 -3.91 2.64 -16.49
CA LEU A 7 -5.20 2.05 -16.83
C LEU A 7 -6.29 2.34 -15.78
N LEU A 8 -5.96 2.25 -14.49
CA LEU A 8 -6.89 2.60 -13.41
C LEU A 8 -7.26 4.09 -13.47
N CYS A 9 -6.30 4.96 -13.80
CA CYS A 9 -6.54 6.39 -13.91
C CYS A 9 -7.40 6.74 -15.14
N GLU A 10 -7.10 6.16 -16.29
CA GLU A 10 -7.85 6.35 -17.54
C GLU A 10 -9.30 5.83 -17.42
N ALA A 11 -9.49 4.74 -16.68
CA ALA A 11 -10.82 4.19 -16.37
C ALA A 11 -11.61 4.99 -15.32
N GLY A 12 -11.02 6.05 -14.73
CA GLY A 12 -11.65 6.85 -13.67
C GLY A 12 -11.78 6.12 -12.32
N VAL A 13 -11.08 4.99 -12.15
CA VAL A 13 -11.03 4.27 -10.88
C VAL A 13 -10.23 5.07 -9.86
N ILE A 14 -9.10 5.65 -10.29
CA ILE A 14 -8.27 6.55 -9.48
C ILE A 14 -8.11 7.92 -10.15
N ASP A 15 -8.00 8.96 -9.33
CA ASP A 15 -7.75 10.32 -9.81
C ASP A 15 -6.28 10.52 -10.20
N LYS A 16 -6.02 11.54 -11.03
CA LYS A 16 -4.69 11.81 -11.61
C LYS A 16 -3.61 12.06 -10.57
N ASP A 17 -3.93 12.76 -9.48
CA ASP A 17 -2.99 13.03 -8.41
C ASP A 17 -2.70 11.78 -7.56
N ILE A 18 -3.70 10.92 -7.33
CA ILE A 18 -3.48 9.59 -6.75
C ILE A 18 -2.59 8.74 -7.64
N CYS A 19 -2.86 8.71 -8.95
CA CYS A 19 -2.02 8.00 -9.90
C CYS A 19 -0.56 8.49 -9.83
N LYS A 20 -0.35 9.81 -9.80
CA LYS A 20 0.99 10.40 -9.68
C LYS A 20 1.68 10.03 -8.37
N GLY A 21 0.98 10.12 -7.23
CA GLY A 21 1.52 9.72 -5.93
C GLY A 21 1.86 8.23 -5.89
N MET A 22 1.01 7.37 -6.46
CA MET A 22 1.27 5.94 -6.57
C MET A 22 2.50 5.62 -7.42
N MET A 23 2.79 6.42 -8.45
CA MET A 23 4.03 6.26 -9.23
C MET A 23 5.27 6.61 -8.38
N GLN A 24 5.18 7.59 -7.47
CA GLN A 24 6.25 7.88 -6.51
C GLN A 24 6.40 6.77 -5.48
N VAL A 25 5.29 6.24 -4.96
CA VAL A 25 5.29 5.07 -4.06
C VAL A 25 6.03 3.89 -4.70
N VAL A 26 5.72 3.55 -5.96
CA VAL A 26 6.42 2.49 -6.70
C VAL A 26 7.92 2.78 -6.79
N ASN A 27 8.29 4.02 -7.13
CA ASN A 27 9.70 4.41 -7.24
C ASN A 27 10.44 4.28 -5.89
N VAL A 28 9.87 4.78 -4.79
CA VAL A 28 10.45 4.69 -3.44
C VAL A 28 10.64 3.23 -3.04
N LEU A 29 9.61 2.39 -3.22
CA LEU A 29 9.66 0.98 -2.88
C LEU A 29 10.74 0.23 -3.67
N GLU A 30 10.90 0.51 -4.97
CA GLU A 30 11.87 -0.15 -5.83
C GLU A 30 13.31 0.36 -5.61
N THR A 31 13.50 1.67 -5.44
CA THR A 31 14.83 2.29 -5.49
C THR A 31 15.44 2.52 -4.12
N GLU A 32 14.64 2.84 -3.11
CA GLU A 32 15.13 3.10 -1.75
C GLU A 32 15.04 1.83 -0.90
N PHE A 33 13.92 1.13 -0.97
CA PHE A 33 13.67 -0.06 -0.14
C PHE A 33 13.97 -1.39 -0.85
N HIS A 34 14.23 -1.36 -2.17
CA HIS A 34 14.59 -2.54 -2.97
C HIS A 34 13.57 -3.67 -2.89
N LEU A 35 12.29 -3.33 -2.71
CA LEU A 35 11.19 -4.30 -2.58
C LEU A 35 10.70 -4.78 -3.95
N PRO A 36 10.21 -6.02 -4.07
CA PRO A 36 9.83 -6.63 -5.33
C PRO A 36 8.44 -6.16 -5.80
N VAL A 37 8.26 -4.87 -6.09
CA VAL A 37 6.96 -4.27 -6.46
C VAL A 37 6.36 -4.89 -7.74
N ARG A 38 7.19 -5.49 -8.59
CA ARG A 38 6.76 -6.19 -9.80
C ARG A 38 6.33 -7.64 -9.57
N SER A 39 6.34 -8.14 -8.33
CA SER A 39 5.80 -9.45 -7.97
C SER A 39 4.27 -9.46 -7.89
N GLU A 40 3.69 -10.64 -7.60
CA GLU A 40 2.27 -10.77 -7.30
C GLU A 40 1.90 -9.97 -6.04
N GLN A 41 2.69 -10.08 -4.98
CA GLN A 41 2.50 -9.33 -3.73
C GLN A 41 2.62 -7.82 -3.97
N GLY A 42 3.58 -7.40 -4.80
CA GLY A 42 3.70 -5.99 -5.21
C GLY A 42 2.48 -5.50 -5.98
N THR A 43 1.96 -6.31 -6.91
CA THR A 43 0.74 -6.00 -7.65
C THR A 43 -0.48 -5.88 -6.74
N MET A 44 -0.62 -6.79 -5.76
CA MET A 44 -1.68 -6.76 -4.78
C MET A 44 -1.59 -5.51 -3.89
N ALA A 45 -0.43 -5.25 -3.32
CA ALA A 45 -0.21 -4.10 -2.44
C ALA A 45 -0.46 -2.76 -3.15
N MET A 46 0.05 -2.58 -4.37
CA MET A 46 -0.15 -1.34 -5.12
C MET A 46 -1.61 -1.14 -5.54
N THR A 47 -2.29 -2.22 -5.94
CA THR A 47 -3.73 -2.14 -6.27
C THR A 47 -4.55 -1.78 -5.04
N HIS A 48 -4.26 -2.41 -3.90
CA HIS A 48 -4.97 -2.14 -2.66
C HIS A 48 -4.75 -0.70 -2.20
N MET A 49 -3.50 -0.23 -2.18
CA MET A 49 -3.19 1.14 -1.78
C MET A 49 -3.90 2.18 -2.65
N ALA A 50 -3.85 2.01 -3.97
CA ALA A 50 -4.56 2.90 -4.89
C ALA A 50 -6.08 2.93 -4.63
N SER A 51 -6.68 1.77 -4.33
CA SER A 51 -8.11 1.64 -4.04
C SER A 51 -8.47 2.27 -2.69
N ALA A 52 -7.69 2.00 -1.64
CA ALA A 52 -7.88 2.53 -0.29
C ALA A 52 -7.80 4.06 -0.24
N LEU A 53 -6.84 4.65 -0.96
CA LEU A 53 -6.71 6.11 -1.08
C LEU A 53 -7.94 6.73 -1.76
N MET A 54 -8.47 6.07 -2.80
CA MET A 54 -9.68 6.53 -3.47
C MET A 54 -10.94 6.38 -2.63
N ARG A 55 -11.08 5.27 -1.88
CA ARG A 55 -12.19 5.10 -0.94
C ARG A 55 -12.15 6.16 0.16
N SER A 56 -10.98 6.38 0.74
CA SER A 56 -10.75 7.42 1.75
C SER A 56 -11.13 8.81 1.22
N ARG A 57 -10.71 9.15 0.00
CA ARG A 57 -11.08 10.40 -0.67
C ARG A 57 -12.58 10.54 -0.89
N ARG A 58 -13.26 9.46 -1.25
CA ARG A 58 -14.70 9.46 -1.55
C ARG A 58 -15.57 9.35 -0.31
N GLY A 59 -14.99 9.15 0.87
CA GLY A 59 -15.74 8.87 2.09
C GLY A 59 -16.46 7.52 2.05
N GLU A 60 -15.93 6.57 1.27
CA GLU A 60 -16.44 5.20 1.24
C GLU A 60 -15.93 4.46 2.48
N GLU A 61 -16.84 3.87 3.26
CA GLU A 61 -16.53 3.13 4.48
C GLU A 61 -16.45 1.63 4.21
N ILE A 62 -15.51 0.97 4.89
CA ILE A 62 -15.37 -0.48 4.93
C ILE A 62 -15.21 -0.92 6.38
N GLU A 63 -15.49 -2.19 6.65
CA GLU A 63 -15.15 -2.81 7.94
C GLU A 63 -13.62 -2.88 8.09
N PRO A 64 -13.07 -2.54 9.27
CA PRO A 64 -11.64 -2.62 9.52
C PRO A 64 -11.12 -4.05 9.43
N LEU A 65 -9.81 -4.20 9.23
CA LEU A 65 -9.16 -5.50 9.35
C LEU A 65 -9.34 -6.03 10.77
N ASP A 66 -9.53 -7.34 10.89
CA ASP A 66 -9.62 -8.00 12.18
C ASP A 66 -8.40 -7.68 13.09
N ASN A 67 -8.68 -7.30 14.33
CA ASN A 67 -7.66 -6.87 15.28
C ASN A 67 -6.73 -8.00 15.71
N GLU A 68 -7.21 -9.25 15.77
CA GLU A 68 -6.38 -10.41 16.12
C GLU A 68 -5.36 -10.67 15.00
N LEU A 69 -5.81 -10.58 13.74
CA LEU A 69 -4.93 -10.70 12.58
C LEU A 69 -3.85 -9.59 12.57
N LEU A 70 -4.24 -8.34 12.82
CA LEU A 70 -3.27 -7.24 12.88
C LEU A 70 -2.27 -7.42 14.04
N ALA A 71 -2.74 -7.89 15.20
CA ALA A 71 -1.89 -8.18 16.35
C ALA A 71 -0.91 -9.34 16.10
N GLU A 72 -1.29 -10.32 15.27
CA GLU A 72 -0.39 -11.38 14.83
C GLU A 72 0.75 -10.81 13.97
N LEU A 73 0.44 -9.99 12.96
CA LEU A 73 1.45 -9.34 12.12
C LEU A 73 2.40 -8.46 12.94
N ALA A 74 1.88 -7.79 13.96
CA ALA A 74 2.64 -6.92 14.84
C ALA A 74 3.70 -7.63 15.70
N GLN A 75 3.65 -8.97 15.79
CA GLN A 75 4.67 -9.76 16.51
C GLN A 75 5.93 -10.00 15.66
N SER A 76 5.89 -9.72 14.36
CA SER A 76 7.05 -9.87 13.48
C SER A 76 8.17 -8.89 13.84
N SER A 77 9.43 -9.37 13.76
CA SER A 77 10.62 -8.51 13.90
C SER A 77 10.69 -7.40 12.84
N HIS A 78 9.99 -7.58 11.72
CA HIS A 78 9.94 -6.61 10.63
C HIS A 78 8.82 -5.57 10.78
N TRP A 79 7.92 -5.73 11.77
CA TRP A 79 6.72 -4.89 11.89
C TRP A 79 7.04 -3.40 11.95
N GLN A 80 8.03 -3.00 12.76
CA GLN A 80 8.38 -1.60 12.91
C GLN A 80 8.90 -0.98 11.60
N ALA A 81 9.62 -1.75 10.80
CA ALA A 81 10.09 -1.30 9.49
C ALA A 81 8.92 -1.11 8.51
N VAL A 82 7.93 -2.01 8.54
CA VAL A 82 6.71 -1.91 7.72
C VAL A 82 5.88 -0.68 8.11
N VAL A 83 5.71 -0.41 9.41
CA VAL A 83 5.00 0.79 9.89
C VAL A 83 5.72 2.07 9.45
N GLN A 84 7.06 2.10 9.54
CA GLN A 84 7.85 3.25 9.09
C GLN A 84 7.73 3.45 7.57
N LEU A 85 7.81 2.37 6.79
CA LEU A 85 7.59 2.41 5.34
C LEU A 85 6.20 2.97 5.03
N HIS A 86 5.16 2.45 5.66
CA HIS A 86 3.78 2.94 5.50
C HIS A 86 3.68 4.47 5.71
N GLN A 87 4.28 4.99 6.78
CA GLN A 87 4.31 6.42 7.06
C GLN A 87 5.09 7.24 6.02
N VAL A 88 6.17 6.68 5.45
CA VAL A 88 6.91 7.32 4.36
C VAL A 88 6.02 7.42 3.12
N LEU A 89 5.36 6.32 2.73
CA LEU A 89 4.56 6.27 1.52
C LEU A 89 3.33 7.19 1.58
N LEU A 90 2.70 7.32 2.75
CA LEU A 90 1.53 8.19 2.89
C LEU A 90 1.84 9.68 2.72
N LYS A 91 3.10 10.11 2.89
CA LYS A 91 3.51 11.51 2.67
C LYS A 91 3.38 11.96 1.22
N GLU A 92 3.28 11.03 0.28
CA GLU A 92 3.07 11.33 -1.14
C GLU A 92 1.65 11.84 -1.46
N PHE A 93 0.73 11.79 -0.49
CA PHE A 93 -0.68 12.11 -0.69
C PHE A 93 -1.15 13.25 0.23
N ALA A 94 -1.89 14.19 -0.34
CA ALA A 94 -2.54 15.27 0.40
C ALA A 94 -3.96 14.86 0.86
N LEU A 95 -4.08 13.68 1.46
CA LEU A 95 -5.33 13.17 2.03
C LEU A 95 -5.07 12.36 3.29
N GLU A 96 -6.07 12.30 4.16
CA GLU A 96 -6.07 11.40 5.30
C GLU A 96 -6.68 10.05 4.89
N VAL A 97 -5.99 8.97 5.22
CA VAL A 97 -6.49 7.62 5.01
C VAL A 97 -7.57 7.33 6.04
N ASN A 98 -8.66 6.72 5.62
CA ASN A 98 -9.69 6.23 6.54
C ASN A 98 -9.06 5.21 7.50
N PRO A 99 -9.22 5.34 8.84
CA PRO A 99 -8.65 4.40 9.80
C PRO A 99 -9.01 2.93 9.54
N CYS A 100 -10.18 2.65 8.96
CA CYS A 100 -10.57 1.27 8.60
C CYS A 100 -9.70 0.65 7.50
N GLU A 101 -9.01 1.46 6.70
CA GLU A 101 -8.10 1.00 5.64
C GLU A 101 -6.70 0.67 6.16
N GLU A 102 -6.29 1.26 7.29
CA GLU A 102 -4.89 1.25 7.74
C GLU A 102 -4.38 -0.18 8.00
N GLY A 103 -5.20 -1.03 8.61
CA GLY A 103 -4.86 -2.44 8.82
C GLY A 103 -4.59 -3.19 7.52
N TYR A 104 -5.41 -2.98 6.48
CA TYR A 104 -5.21 -3.63 5.18
C TYR A 104 -3.97 -3.10 4.45
N LEU A 105 -3.68 -1.81 4.55
CA LEU A 105 -2.47 -1.23 3.99
C LEU A 105 -1.21 -1.84 4.62
N LEU A 106 -1.19 -1.93 5.95
CA LEU A 106 -0.09 -2.54 6.69
C LEU A 106 0.06 -4.03 6.35
N ALA A 107 -1.04 -4.79 6.28
CA ALA A 107 -1.00 -6.21 5.94
C ALA A 107 -0.44 -6.46 4.52
N ASN A 108 -0.84 -5.64 3.54
CA ASN A 108 -0.32 -5.75 2.18
C ASN A 108 1.16 -5.36 2.08
N LEU A 109 1.58 -4.30 2.78
CA LEU A 109 2.98 -3.91 2.84
C LEU A 109 3.83 -4.95 3.57
N TYR A 110 3.29 -5.57 4.62
CA TYR A 110 3.93 -6.68 5.31
C TYR A 110 4.15 -7.86 4.36
N GLY A 111 3.12 -8.27 3.61
CA GLY A 111 3.25 -9.34 2.61
C GLY A 111 4.31 -9.05 1.54
N LEU A 112 4.38 -7.80 1.06
CA LEU A 112 5.43 -7.36 0.13
C LEU A 112 6.83 -7.39 0.79
N TRP A 113 6.93 -6.96 2.04
CA TRP A 113 8.18 -6.98 2.80
C TRP A 113 8.69 -8.42 2.99
N MET A 114 7.80 -9.35 3.36
CA MET A 114 8.14 -10.75 3.53
C MET A 114 8.58 -11.38 2.20
N ALA A 115 7.91 -11.08 1.09
CA ALA A 115 8.33 -11.56 -0.23
C ALA A 115 9.75 -11.10 -0.65
N ALA A 116 10.30 -10.06 -0.01
CA ALA A 116 11.68 -9.61 -0.23
C ALA A 116 12.69 -10.28 0.72
N ASN A 117 12.24 -10.73 1.89
CA ASN A 117 13.09 -11.17 3.00
C ASN A 117 12.95 -12.67 3.36
N GLU A 118 11.99 -13.37 2.76
CA GLU A 118 11.98 -14.84 2.73
C GLU A 118 13.07 -15.31 1.76
N GLU A 119 14.28 -15.48 2.30
CA GLU A 119 15.25 -16.42 1.75
C GLU A 119 14.63 -17.83 1.78
N VAL A 120 14.58 -18.50 0.63
CA VAL A 120 14.39 -19.96 0.53
C VAL A 120 15.52 -20.68 1.26
#